data_AF-A0A2N5TQH8-F1
#
_entry.id   AF-A0A2N5TQH8-F1
#
_cell.length_a   1.000
_cell.length_b   1.000
_cell.length_c   1.000
_cell.angle_alpha   90.00
_cell.angle_beta   90.00
_cell.angle_gamma   90.00
#
_symmetry.space_group_name_H-M   'P 1'
#
loop_
_entity.id
_entity.type
_entity.pdbx_description
1 polymer ?
#
loop_
_entity_poly.entity_id
_entity_poly.type
_entity_poly.pdbx_seq_one_letter_code
_entity_poly.pdbx_strand_id
1 'polypeptide(L)'
;MTFKYLVILIFLSFQVIRPSSSELTNLVLPSYVTQILSSTNQTEMPRLSIAVGGGAYRGAIFAAGILNTLDGRNHTSARTGIGGLLQTADYIAGLSGSAWLIVSWAESELAPLFELVLGQVGTGGSSRRAGWFTQYNLFDPTASLGIHSFADHLKKFLLRTKYWSKILDQVIQKGLAGFPITLVDLWGRVLSYHFLSGLDKPPLEFFDGNFSQGLNESFSGFLELPSFRNYSQPYPIITTLPLSVSNPGEFPSPPTSTQYEISPHEFGSYDPALSSFISTKHLGTRMYSGKPIDPKRCALNFDNAGFLMGVSSNLFPAYRLLSRAFFNLTLPLSKYVPKTVNAIIPNPFLGLGTEEFLQKTDEELELVDGGFGN
;
A
#
# COMPACT_ATOMS: atom_id res chain seq x y z
N MET A 1 18.90 -15.72 22.62
CA MET A 1 19.12 -14.65 21.63
C MET A 1 18.10 -13.56 21.92
N THR A 2 18.50 -12.49 22.58
CA THR A 2 17.59 -11.41 22.98
C THR A 2 17.62 -10.35 21.90
N PHE A 3 16.61 -10.30 21.03
CA PHE A 3 16.48 -9.26 20.03
C PHE A 3 16.16 -7.93 20.73
N LYS A 4 17.10 -6.97 20.69
CA LYS A 4 16.86 -5.60 21.15
C LYS A 4 16.28 -4.81 19.99
N TYR A 5 14.96 -4.78 19.87
CA TYR A 5 14.27 -3.86 18.95
C TYR A 5 14.13 -2.49 19.64
N LEU A 6 14.61 -1.42 19.00
CA LEU A 6 14.19 -0.07 19.32
C LEU A 6 12.98 0.25 18.46
N VAL A 7 11.78 0.00 18.98
CA VAL A 7 10.54 0.44 18.33
C VAL A 7 10.36 1.92 18.66
N ILE A 8 10.77 2.80 17.75
CA ILE A 8 10.41 4.22 17.84
C ILE A 8 8.99 4.37 17.26
N LEU A 9 7.98 4.26 18.12
CA LEU A 9 6.66 4.83 17.82
C LEU A 9 6.82 6.36 17.83
N ILE A 10 6.96 6.95 16.64
CA ILE A 10 7.02 8.41 16.52
C ILE A 10 5.60 8.97 16.71
N PHE A 11 5.16 9.12 17.96
CA PHE A 11 4.18 10.15 18.31
C PHE A 11 4.94 11.49 18.27
N LEU A 12 4.72 12.27 17.21
CA LEU A 12 5.35 13.59 17.06
C LEU A 12 4.79 14.57 18.09
N SER A 13 5.40 14.61 19.28
CA SER A 13 5.51 15.83 20.09
C SER A 13 6.99 16.14 20.30
N PHE A 14 7.70 16.52 19.23
CA PHE A 14 9.05 17.07 19.39
C PHE A 14 8.95 18.49 19.97
N GLN A 15 8.97 18.58 21.30
CA GLN A 15 9.60 19.74 21.93
C GLN A 15 11.10 19.53 21.73
N VAL A 16 11.67 20.11 20.67
CA VAL A 16 13.12 20.24 20.54
C VAL A 16 13.55 21.19 21.64
N ILE A 17 13.84 20.65 22.82
CA ILE A 17 14.66 21.34 23.81
C ILE A 17 16.02 21.43 23.14
N ARG A 18 16.34 22.59 22.56
CA ARG A 18 17.74 22.95 22.28
C ARG A 18 18.36 23.24 23.64
N PRO A 19 19.18 22.35 24.23
CA PRO A 19 19.96 22.76 25.39
C PRO A 19 20.87 23.89 24.91
N SER A 20 20.98 24.94 25.71
CA SER A 20 22.00 25.96 25.45
C SER A 20 23.38 25.27 25.37
N SER A 21 24.31 25.80 24.58
CA SER A 21 25.64 25.19 24.35
C SER A 21 26.45 24.91 25.64
N SER A 22 26.04 25.48 26.77
CA SER A 22 26.60 25.24 28.11
C SER A 22 26.05 24.00 28.85
N GLU A 23 24.97 23.36 28.39
CA GLU A 23 24.39 22.16 29.04
C GLU A 23 24.87 20.83 28.42
N LEU A 24 25.46 20.86 27.23
CA LEU A 24 25.95 19.66 26.53
C LEU A 24 27.28 19.11 27.06
N THR A 25 28.00 19.85 27.90
CA THR A 25 29.32 19.41 28.41
C THR A 25 29.21 18.34 29.50
N ASN A 26 28.03 18.10 30.06
CA ASN A 26 27.81 17.11 31.14
C ASN A 26 26.77 16.03 30.78
N LEU A 27 26.44 15.86 29.50
CA LEU A 27 25.50 14.81 29.09
C LEU A 27 26.18 13.43 29.18
N VAL A 28 26.01 12.76 30.31
CA VAL A 28 26.41 11.35 30.46
C VAL A 28 25.41 10.50 29.70
N LEU A 29 25.80 10.08 28.50
CA LEU A 29 25.00 9.17 27.69
C LEU A 29 24.95 7.79 28.37
N PRO A 30 23.80 7.09 28.36
CA PRO A 30 23.76 5.70 28.78
C PRO A 30 24.82 4.87 28.06
N SER A 31 25.36 3.85 28.74
CA SER A 31 26.46 3.01 28.20
C SER A 31 26.12 2.39 26.84
N TYR A 32 24.86 2.01 26.62
CA TYR A 32 24.40 1.48 25.33
C TYR A 32 24.44 2.53 24.22
N VAL A 33 24.14 3.80 24.50
CA VAL A 33 24.22 4.89 23.52
C VAL A 33 25.68 5.19 23.19
N THR A 34 26.53 5.24 24.22
CA THR A 34 27.98 5.42 24.04
C THR A 34 28.57 4.28 23.22
N GLN A 35 28.15 3.04 23.48
CA GLN A 35 28.53 1.87 22.69
C GLN A 35 28.09 2.00 21.24
N ILE A 36 26.81 2.31 20.97
CA ILE A 36 26.30 2.51 19.61
C ILE A 36 27.09 3.60 18.87
N LEU A 37 27.31 4.76 19.51
CA LEU A 37 27.97 5.90 18.88
C LEU A 37 29.47 5.70 18.63
N SER A 38 30.12 4.80 19.39
CA SER A 38 31.54 4.48 19.24
C SER A 38 31.78 3.20 18.43
N SER A 39 30.73 2.44 18.12
CA SER A 39 30.86 1.17 17.43
C SER A 39 30.97 1.36 15.91
N THR A 40 31.94 0.67 15.31
CA THR A 40 32.02 0.48 13.85
C THR A 40 31.41 -0.85 13.42
N ASN A 41 30.89 -1.62 14.39
CA ASN A 41 30.28 -2.92 14.13
C ASN A 41 28.83 -2.73 13.67
N GLN A 42 28.54 -3.10 12.42
CA GLN A 42 27.21 -2.97 11.85
C GLN A 42 26.14 -3.77 12.64
N THR A 43 26.52 -4.85 13.33
CA THR A 43 25.57 -5.61 14.15
C THR A 43 25.19 -4.93 15.47
N GLU A 44 25.94 -3.89 15.87
CA GLU A 44 25.66 -3.09 17.07
C GLU A 44 24.88 -1.81 16.74
N MET A 45 24.70 -1.51 15.45
CA MET A 45 23.92 -0.35 15.00
C MET A 45 22.43 -0.59 15.25
N PRO A 46 21.70 0.43 15.73
CA PRO A 46 20.26 0.32 15.93
C PRO A 46 19.56 0.15 14.59
N ARG A 47 18.54 -0.72 14.57
CA ARG A 47 17.62 -0.83 13.45
C ARG A 47 16.48 0.15 13.64
N LEU A 48 16.18 0.93 12.60
CA LEU A 48 15.09 1.89 12.62
C LEU A 48 13.95 1.38 11.73
N SER A 49 12.75 1.29 12.31
CA SER A 49 11.53 1.01 11.55
C SER A 49 10.57 2.17 11.68
N ILE A 50 9.88 2.49 10.60
CA ILE A 50 8.85 3.53 10.57
C ILE A 50 7.49 2.86 10.41
N ALA A 51 6.53 3.20 11.27
CA ALA A 51 5.14 2.76 11.15
C ALA A 51 4.23 3.97 10.90
N VAL A 52 3.33 3.86 9.92
CA VAL A 52 2.49 4.95 9.47
C VAL A 52 1.01 4.55 9.56
N GLY A 53 0.24 5.29 10.34
CA GLY A 53 -1.20 5.06 10.50
C GLY A 53 -2.01 5.30 9.22
N GLY A 54 -3.23 4.76 9.21
CA GLY A 54 -4.18 4.91 8.11
C GLY A 54 -4.87 6.27 8.03
N GLY A 55 -5.95 6.34 7.24
CA GLY A 55 -6.77 7.54 7.10
C GLY A 55 -6.90 8.09 5.68
N ALA A 56 -6.96 7.20 4.68
CA ALA A 56 -7.12 7.56 3.26
C ALA A 56 -6.14 8.67 2.82
N TYR A 57 -6.59 9.63 2.01
CA TYR A 57 -5.76 10.76 1.54
C TYR A 57 -5.11 11.54 2.69
N ARG A 58 -5.85 11.76 3.79
CA ARG A 58 -5.32 12.51 4.94
C ARG A 58 -4.12 11.78 5.53
N GLY A 59 -4.24 10.48 5.77
CA GLY A 59 -3.15 9.65 6.28
C GLY A 59 -1.96 9.63 5.33
N ALA A 60 -2.20 9.42 4.04
CA ALA A 60 -1.17 9.39 3.00
C ALA A 60 -0.38 10.72 2.92
N ILE A 61 -1.08 11.85 2.79
CA ILE A 61 -0.44 13.17 2.62
C ILE A 61 0.23 13.63 3.91
N PHE A 62 -0.40 13.40 5.07
CA PHE A 62 0.19 13.75 6.36
C PHE A 62 1.49 12.98 6.60
N ALA A 63 1.47 11.68 6.35
CA ALA A 63 2.65 10.84 6.45
C ALA A 63 3.75 11.28 5.48
N ALA A 64 3.41 11.59 4.22
CA ALA A 64 4.38 12.09 3.25
C ALA A 64 5.07 13.39 3.72
N GLY A 65 4.32 14.30 4.35
CA GLY A 65 4.88 15.52 4.94
C GLY A 65 5.86 15.23 6.09
N ILE A 66 5.52 14.27 6.97
CA ILE A 66 6.41 13.83 8.05
C ILE A 66 7.68 13.20 7.47
N LEU A 67 7.55 12.26 6.55
CA LEU A 67 8.69 11.59 5.93
C LEU A 67 9.56 12.59 5.16
N ASN A 68 8.99 13.60 4.50
CA ASN A 68 9.73 14.68 3.83
C ASN A 68 10.52 15.54 4.82
N THR A 69 10.10 15.58 6.08
CA THR A 69 10.83 16.24 7.17
C THR A 69 12.03 15.40 7.62
N LEU A 70 11.94 14.07 7.52
CA LEU A 70 13.04 13.15 7.85
C LEU A 70 14.00 12.90 6.67
N ASP A 71 13.61 13.28 5.45
CA ASP A 71 14.38 13.06 4.24
C ASP A 71 15.62 13.97 4.18
N GLY A 72 16.81 13.38 4.06
CA GLY A 72 18.08 14.09 3.93
C GLY A 72 18.23 14.88 2.63
N ARG A 73 17.42 14.59 1.61
CA ARG A 73 17.37 15.35 0.35
C ARG A 73 16.65 16.69 0.51
N ASN A 74 15.87 16.86 1.58
CA ASN A 74 15.28 18.14 1.94
C ASN A 74 16.32 19.02 2.63
N HIS A 75 16.81 20.03 1.92
CA HIS A 75 17.85 20.93 2.44
C HIS A 75 17.46 21.68 3.72
N THR A 76 16.17 21.98 3.92
CA THR A 76 15.70 22.64 5.15
C THR A 76 15.80 21.68 6.34
N SER A 77 15.36 20.43 6.15
CA SER A 77 15.45 19.37 7.16
C SER A 77 16.90 19.00 7.50
N ALA A 78 17.77 18.93 6.49
CA ALA A 78 19.20 18.69 6.70
C ALA A 78 19.83 19.80 7.54
N ARG A 79 19.48 21.07 7.27
CA ARG A 79 19.96 22.23 8.05
C ARG A 79 19.49 22.24 9.50
N THR A 80 18.33 21.67 9.79
CA THR A 80 17.81 21.56 11.17
C THR A 80 18.30 20.32 11.90
N GLY A 81 19.06 19.44 11.24
CA GLY A 81 19.69 18.25 11.83
C GLY A 81 18.81 17.01 11.92
N ILE A 82 17.61 17.04 11.33
CA ILE A 82 16.67 15.90 11.33
C ILE A 82 16.56 15.22 9.95
N GLY A 83 17.00 15.90 8.90
CA GLY A 83 17.12 15.30 7.56
C GLY A 83 18.20 14.22 7.56
N GLY A 84 17.88 13.06 6.97
CA GLY A 84 18.76 11.89 6.92
C GLY A 84 18.20 10.72 7.71
N LEU A 85 17.30 10.96 8.67
CA LEU A 85 16.67 9.91 9.47
C LEU A 85 15.88 8.92 8.59
N LEU A 86 15.23 9.39 7.52
CA LEU A 86 14.53 8.52 6.59
C LEU A 86 15.47 7.51 5.91
N GLN A 87 16.67 7.96 5.54
CA GLN A 87 17.69 7.11 4.91
C GLN A 87 18.27 6.05 5.86
N THR A 88 18.06 6.20 7.18
CA THR A 88 18.49 5.21 8.18
C THR A 88 17.45 4.12 8.45
N ALA A 89 16.24 4.22 7.89
CA ALA A 89 15.18 3.26 8.14
C ALA A 89 15.39 1.95 7.37
N ASP A 90 15.38 0.83 8.10
CA ASP A 90 15.41 -0.52 7.56
C ASP A 90 14.05 -0.93 6.97
N TYR A 91 12.96 -0.53 7.64
CA TYR A 91 11.60 -0.94 7.33
C TYR A 91 10.64 0.25 7.36
N ILE A 92 9.61 0.18 6.52
CA ILE A 92 8.45 1.06 6.59
C ILE A 92 7.17 0.25 6.48
N ALA A 93 6.29 0.39 7.48
CA ALA A 93 5.03 -0.33 7.56
C ALA A 93 3.84 0.64 7.56
N GLY A 94 2.75 0.25 6.91
CA GLY A 94 1.52 1.05 6.90
C GLY A 94 0.28 0.26 6.53
N LEU A 95 -0.87 0.91 6.67
CA LEU A 95 -2.18 0.33 6.41
C LEU A 95 -3.11 1.40 5.85
N SER A 96 -4.19 0.99 5.19
CA SER A 96 -5.18 1.93 4.66
C SER A 96 -4.53 2.99 3.76
N GLY A 97 -4.83 4.26 3.95
CA GLY A 97 -4.24 5.38 3.22
C GLY A 97 -2.70 5.39 3.17
N SER A 98 -2.00 4.98 4.23
CA SER A 98 -0.54 4.96 4.21
C SER A 98 0.03 3.82 3.36
N ALA A 99 -0.74 2.76 3.10
CA ALA A 99 -0.36 1.75 2.11
C ALA A 99 -0.25 2.38 0.70
N TRP A 100 -1.09 3.37 0.38
CA TRP A 100 -1.00 4.08 -0.90
C TRP A 100 0.32 4.83 -1.03
N LEU A 101 0.72 5.50 0.05
CA LEU A 101 2.00 6.20 0.14
C LEU A 101 3.17 5.23 -0.01
N ILE A 102 3.21 4.18 0.82
CA ILE A 102 4.34 3.25 0.87
C ILE A 102 4.53 2.56 -0.47
N VAL A 103 3.45 2.03 -1.06
CA VAL A 103 3.53 1.31 -2.33
C VAL A 103 3.94 2.25 -3.48
N SER A 104 3.34 3.44 -3.59
CA SER A 104 3.70 4.40 -4.66
C SER A 104 5.11 4.97 -4.50
N TRP A 105 5.54 5.24 -3.26
CA TRP A 105 6.88 5.75 -2.99
C TRP A 105 7.96 4.72 -3.28
N ALA A 106 7.71 3.45 -2.92
CA ALA A 106 8.60 2.34 -3.23
C ALA A 106 8.69 2.07 -4.75
N GLU A 107 7.54 2.08 -5.44
CA GLU A 107 7.44 1.90 -6.90
C GLU A 107 8.19 2.99 -7.67
N SER A 108 8.05 4.24 -7.22
CA SER A 108 8.68 5.42 -7.83
C SER A 108 10.19 5.55 -7.56
N GLU A 109 10.82 4.51 -7.02
CA GLU A 109 12.24 4.49 -6.65
C GLU A 109 12.62 5.64 -5.70
N LEU A 110 11.78 5.85 -4.69
CA LEU A 110 11.95 6.88 -3.68
C LEU A 110 11.90 8.31 -4.23
N ALA A 111 11.00 8.61 -5.16
CA ALA A 111 10.80 9.99 -5.59
C ALA A 111 10.71 10.94 -4.38
N PRO A 112 11.28 12.16 -4.46
CA PRO A 112 11.14 13.14 -3.38
C PRO A 112 9.66 13.30 -3.03
N LEU A 113 9.33 13.12 -1.75
CA LEU A 113 7.94 12.99 -1.31
C LEU A 113 7.08 14.21 -1.68
N PHE A 114 7.69 15.39 -1.67
CA PHE A 114 7.04 16.62 -2.15
C PHE A 114 6.66 16.55 -3.63
N GLU A 115 7.56 16.06 -4.50
CA GLU A 115 7.29 15.90 -5.93
C GLU A 115 6.27 14.80 -6.18
N LEU A 116 6.38 13.69 -5.44
CA LEU A 116 5.44 12.57 -5.49
C LEU A 116 4.02 13.05 -5.19
N VAL A 117 3.80 13.77 -4.09
CA VAL A 117 2.48 14.24 -3.70
C VAL A 117 1.92 15.29 -4.67
N LEU A 118 2.77 16.21 -5.17
CA LEU A 118 2.32 17.30 -6.03
C LEU A 118 2.17 16.94 -7.51
N GLY A 119 2.57 15.72 -7.92
CA GLY A 119 2.37 15.28 -9.29
C GLY A 119 3.37 15.84 -10.31
N GLN A 120 4.54 16.30 -9.87
CA GLN A 120 5.51 16.92 -10.77
C GLN A 120 6.19 15.87 -11.68
N VAL A 121 6.46 16.26 -12.93
CA VAL A 121 7.25 15.45 -13.88
C VAL A 121 8.68 15.44 -13.37
N GLY A 122 9.27 14.25 -13.22
CA GLY A 122 10.63 14.07 -12.70
C GLY A 122 11.61 15.04 -13.37
N THR A 123 12.30 15.83 -12.58
CA THR A 123 13.25 16.85 -13.05
C THR A 123 14.58 16.26 -13.52
N GLY A 124 14.76 14.94 -13.42
CA GLY A 124 16.00 14.25 -13.76
C GLY A 124 15.79 13.07 -14.70
N GLY A 125 15.85 13.29 -16.01
CA GLY A 125 16.17 12.30 -17.06
C GLY A 125 15.30 11.03 -17.19
N SER A 126 14.41 10.72 -16.25
CA SER A 126 13.55 9.55 -16.27
C SER A 126 12.25 9.88 -17.02
N SER A 127 11.88 8.99 -17.94
CA SER A 127 10.62 9.08 -18.70
C SER A 127 9.39 8.59 -17.93
N ARG A 128 9.57 8.15 -16.68
CA ARG A 128 8.49 7.73 -15.77
C ARG A 128 8.05 8.90 -14.92
N ARG A 129 6.75 9.25 -14.98
CA ARG A 129 6.13 10.15 -14.02
C ARG A 129 6.02 9.43 -12.68
N ALA A 130 6.52 10.06 -11.63
CA ALA A 130 6.48 9.56 -10.27
C ALA A 130 5.56 10.41 -9.39
N GLY A 131 4.39 10.81 -9.88
CA GLY A 131 3.57 11.86 -9.28
C GLY A 131 2.10 11.50 -9.15
N TRP A 132 1.49 11.87 -8.02
CA TRP A 132 0.09 11.62 -7.69
C TRP A 132 -0.86 12.60 -8.37
N PHE A 133 -2.11 12.18 -8.51
CA PHE A 133 -3.20 12.97 -9.05
C PHE A 133 -4.18 13.44 -7.97
N THR A 134 -3.66 14.09 -6.92
CA THR A 134 -4.44 14.50 -5.75
C THR A 134 -5.49 15.57 -6.04
N GLN A 135 -5.36 16.28 -7.17
CA GLN A 135 -6.33 17.27 -7.64
C GLN A 135 -7.61 16.65 -8.22
N TYR A 136 -7.62 15.34 -8.50
CA TYR A 136 -8.77 14.62 -9.01
C TYR A 136 -9.44 13.82 -7.88
N ASN A 137 -10.77 13.79 -7.91
CA ASN A 137 -11.54 13.00 -6.96
C ASN A 137 -11.45 11.51 -7.33
N LEU A 138 -11.25 10.66 -6.32
CA LEU A 138 -11.08 9.22 -6.49
C LEU A 138 -12.29 8.53 -7.15
N PHE A 139 -13.51 8.97 -6.82
CA PHE A 139 -14.75 8.34 -7.31
C PHE A 139 -15.28 8.98 -8.59
N ASP A 140 -15.18 10.31 -8.71
CA ASP A 140 -15.52 11.04 -9.93
C ASP A 140 -14.39 12.00 -10.31
N PRO A 141 -13.36 11.54 -11.02
CA PRO A 141 -12.24 12.40 -11.40
C PRO A 141 -12.70 13.56 -12.30
N THR A 142 -13.88 13.48 -12.93
CA THR A 142 -14.40 14.58 -13.74
C THR A 142 -15.04 15.70 -12.91
N ALA A 143 -15.21 15.49 -11.60
CA ALA A 143 -15.80 16.47 -10.69
C ALA A 143 -15.04 17.79 -10.66
N SER A 144 -13.71 17.76 -10.81
CA SER A 144 -12.84 18.94 -10.84
C SER A 144 -12.93 19.75 -12.14
N LEU A 145 -13.55 19.19 -13.19
CA LEU A 145 -13.74 19.89 -14.45
C LEU A 145 -14.89 20.90 -14.32
N GLY A 146 -14.59 22.17 -14.59
CA GLY A 146 -15.56 23.26 -14.62
C GLY A 146 -16.64 23.05 -15.69
N ILE A 147 -17.84 23.55 -15.41
CA ILE A 147 -18.99 23.43 -16.30
C ILE A 147 -19.46 24.85 -16.65
N HIS A 148 -19.22 25.27 -17.90
CA HIS A 148 -19.60 26.60 -18.38
C HIS A 148 -20.52 26.53 -19.61
N SER A 149 -20.63 25.37 -20.24
CA SER A 149 -21.42 25.14 -21.45
C SER A 149 -22.05 23.74 -21.49
N PHE A 150 -22.96 23.51 -22.45
CA PHE A 150 -23.46 22.17 -22.76
C PHE A 150 -22.34 21.24 -23.28
N ALA A 151 -21.38 21.78 -24.04
CA ALA A 151 -20.24 21.01 -24.52
C ALA A 151 -19.40 20.46 -23.36
N ASP A 152 -19.24 21.23 -22.27
CA ASP A 152 -18.53 20.79 -21.06
C ASP A 152 -19.27 19.64 -20.36
N HIS A 153 -20.60 19.70 -20.30
CA HIS A 153 -21.40 18.59 -19.77
C HIS A 153 -21.20 17.30 -20.57
N LEU A 154 -21.23 17.40 -21.91
CA LEU A 154 -21.02 16.24 -22.79
C LEU A 154 -19.59 15.70 -22.65
N LYS A 155 -18.58 16.57 -22.62
CA LYS A 155 -17.17 16.19 -22.40
C LYS A 155 -17.01 15.47 -21.06
N LYS A 156 -17.58 16.01 -19.99
CA LYS A 156 -17.56 15.41 -18.64
C LYS A 156 -18.19 14.01 -18.65
N PHE A 157 -19.36 13.86 -19.27
CA PHE A 157 -20.03 12.57 -19.42
C PHE A 157 -19.19 11.55 -20.19
N LEU A 158 -18.61 11.94 -21.33
CA LEU A 158 -17.78 11.07 -22.17
C LEU A 158 -16.49 10.64 -21.46
N LEU A 159 -15.79 11.56 -20.78
CA LEU A 159 -14.58 11.25 -20.02
C LEU A 159 -14.86 10.29 -18.87
N ARG A 160 -15.94 10.52 -18.12
CA ARG A 160 -16.36 9.62 -17.02
C ARG A 160 -16.69 8.23 -17.55
N THR A 161 -17.42 8.15 -18.66
CA THR A 161 -17.79 6.88 -19.31
C THR A 161 -16.55 6.14 -19.81
N LYS A 162 -15.61 6.84 -20.47
CA LYS A 162 -14.33 6.28 -20.94
C LYS A 162 -13.52 5.72 -19.77
N TYR A 163 -13.39 6.48 -18.68
CA TYR A 163 -12.63 6.09 -17.48
C TYR A 163 -13.17 4.79 -16.86
N TRP A 164 -14.47 4.74 -16.56
CA TRP A 164 -15.08 3.57 -15.95
C TRP A 164 -15.13 2.36 -16.89
N SER A 165 -15.39 2.57 -18.18
CA SER A 165 -15.32 1.49 -19.18
C SER A 165 -13.93 0.83 -19.19
N LYS A 166 -12.86 1.62 -19.10
CA LYS A 166 -11.49 1.08 -19.09
C LYS A 166 -11.14 0.36 -17.81
N ILE A 167 -11.58 0.86 -16.66
CA ILE A 167 -11.46 0.14 -15.38
C ILE A 167 -12.13 -1.24 -15.47
N LEU A 168 -13.35 -1.30 -16.00
CA LEU A 168 -14.11 -2.55 -16.12
C LEU A 168 -13.42 -3.53 -17.06
N ASP A 169 -13.00 -3.08 -18.25
CA ASP A 169 -12.28 -3.92 -19.22
C ASP A 169 -11.05 -4.60 -18.60
N GLN A 170 -10.32 -3.88 -17.76
CA GLN A 170 -9.12 -4.38 -17.08
C GLN A 170 -9.45 -5.37 -15.96
N VAL A 171 -10.45 -5.06 -15.13
CA VAL A 171 -10.85 -5.95 -14.03
C VAL A 171 -11.47 -7.25 -14.57
N ILE A 172 -12.17 -7.20 -15.70
CA ILE A 172 -12.69 -8.41 -16.37
C ILE A 172 -11.58 -9.41 -16.70
N GLN A 173 -10.34 -8.96 -16.96
CA GLN A 173 -9.21 -9.87 -17.23
C GLN A 173 -8.93 -10.81 -16.04
N LYS A 174 -9.11 -10.34 -14.80
CA LYS A 174 -9.01 -11.19 -13.59
C LYS A 174 -10.08 -12.29 -13.59
N GLY A 175 -11.30 -11.94 -13.97
CA GLY A 175 -12.41 -12.89 -14.16
C GLY A 175 -12.13 -13.92 -15.25
N LEU A 176 -11.59 -13.48 -16.39
CA LEU A 176 -11.18 -14.36 -17.49
C LEU A 176 -10.02 -15.29 -17.09
N ALA A 177 -9.16 -14.87 -16.18
CA ALA A 177 -8.10 -15.70 -15.59
C ALA A 177 -8.63 -16.71 -14.53
N GLY A 178 -9.93 -16.71 -14.24
CA GLY A 178 -10.56 -17.68 -13.32
C GLY A 178 -10.63 -17.23 -11.86
N PHE A 179 -10.35 -15.96 -11.57
CA PHE A 179 -10.44 -15.39 -10.22
C PHE A 179 -11.73 -14.58 -10.03
N PRO A 180 -12.29 -14.55 -8.82
CA PRO A 180 -13.45 -13.71 -8.55
C PRO A 180 -13.11 -12.22 -8.68
N ILE A 181 -14.03 -11.49 -9.31
CA ILE A 181 -14.00 -10.02 -9.35
C ILE A 181 -14.77 -9.50 -8.14
N THR A 182 -14.23 -8.49 -7.48
CA THR A 182 -14.85 -7.79 -6.35
C THR A 182 -14.80 -6.27 -6.55
N LEU A 183 -15.46 -5.53 -5.66
CA LEU A 183 -15.39 -4.06 -5.67
C LEU A 183 -13.95 -3.56 -5.47
N VAL A 184 -13.13 -4.33 -4.75
CA VAL A 184 -11.73 -3.98 -4.49
C VAL A 184 -10.88 -4.04 -5.74
N ASP A 185 -11.25 -4.86 -6.74
CA ASP A 185 -10.57 -4.83 -8.03
C ASP A 185 -10.77 -3.49 -8.75
N LEU A 186 -12.00 -2.96 -8.74
CA LEU A 186 -12.30 -1.64 -9.29
C LEU A 186 -11.57 -0.54 -8.50
N TRP A 187 -11.61 -0.63 -7.18
CA TRP A 187 -10.93 0.28 -6.27
C TRP A 187 -9.40 0.27 -6.46
N GLY A 188 -8.79 -0.90 -6.61
CA GLY A 188 -7.36 -1.03 -6.85
C GLY A 188 -6.94 -0.40 -8.18
N ARG A 189 -7.80 -0.45 -9.21
CA ARG A 189 -7.57 0.30 -10.46
C ARG A 189 -7.70 1.80 -10.26
N VAL A 190 -8.71 2.27 -9.52
CA VAL A 190 -8.84 3.70 -9.14
C VAL A 190 -7.56 4.18 -8.45
N LEU A 191 -7.06 3.41 -7.46
CA LEU A 191 -5.82 3.72 -6.76
C LEU A 191 -4.60 3.70 -7.69
N SER A 192 -4.50 2.71 -8.58
CA SER A 192 -3.42 2.65 -9.56
C SER A 192 -3.33 3.92 -10.39
N TYR A 193 -4.47 4.47 -10.84
CA TYR A 193 -4.48 5.70 -11.62
C TYR A 193 -4.02 6.92 -10.86
N HIS A 194 -4.32 6.99 -9.57
CA HIS A 194 -4.02 8.17 -8.77
C HIS A 194 -2.60 8.17 -8.23
N PHE A 195 -2.02 6.99 -7.98
CA PHE A 195 -0.82 6.87 -7.16
C PHE A 195 0.36 6.17 -7.83
N LEU A 196 0.13 5.28 -8.81
CA LEU A 196 1.20 4.49 -9.40
C LEU A 196 1.69 5.07 -10.72
N SER A 197 2.98 4.91 -10.97
CA SER A 197 3.57 5.26 -12.25
C SER A 197 3.03 4.29 -13.31
N GLY A 198 2.72 4.82 -14.50
CA GLY A 198 2.39 3.99 -15.65
C GLY A 198 3.62 3.60 -16.46
N LEU A 199 3.44 2.67 -17.39
CA LEU A 199 4.44 2.37 -18.41
C LEU A 199 4.67 3.60 -19.32
N ASP A 200 5.91 3.75 -19.78
CA ASP A 200 6.43 4.63 -20.84
C ASP A 200 5.66 5.91 -21.16
N LYS A 201 6.31 7.05 -20.85
CA LYS A 201 5.82 8.42 -21.13
C LYS A 201 4.34 8.57 -20.80
N PRO A 202 3.95 8.33 -19.53
CA PRO A 202 2.57 8.48 -19.14
C PRO A 202 2.10 9.90 -19.50
N PRO A 203 0.88 10.02 -20.03
CA PRO A 203 0.31 11.28 -20.46
C PRO A 203 0.35 12.28 -19.30
N LEU A 204 0.70 13.53 -19.62
CA LEU A 204 0.83 14.59 -18.61
C LEU A 204 -0.50 14.91 -17.91
N GLU A 205 -1.62 14.58 -18.53
CA GLU A 205 -2.95 14.82 -17.98
C GLU A 205 -3.64 13.50 -17.59
N PHE A 206 -4.48 13.54 -16.55
CA PHE A 206 -5.16 12.37 -15.99
C PHE A 206 -6.04 11.61 -17.01
N PHE A 207 -6.65 12.34 -17.95
CA PHE A 207 -7.60 11.79 -18.93
C PHE A 207 -6.99 11.51 -20.31
N ASP A 208 -5.79 12.01 -20.55
CA ASP A 208 -5.08 11.75 -21.78
C ASP A 208 -4.51 10.32 -21.70
N GLY A 209 -4.49 9.59 -22.82
CA GLY A 209 -4.01 8.20 -22.90
C GLY A 209 -5.01 7.08 -22.56
N ASN A 210 -4.43 5.90 -22.30
CA ASN A 210 -5.11 4.60 -22.29
C ASN A 210 -5.45 4.06 -20.90
N PHE A 211 -5.23 4.85 -19.85
CA PHE A 211 -5.43 4.42 -18.47
C PHE A 211 -4.61 3.13 -18.20
N SER A 212 -3.29 3.18 -18.37
CA SER A 212 -2.40 2.02 -18.18
C SER A 212 -1.62 2.03 -16.86
N GLN A 213 -1.80 3.07 -16.04
CA GLN A 213 -1.06 3.27 -14.79
C GLN A 213 -1.17 2.05 -13.87
N GLY A 214 -0.03 1.57 -13.36
CA GLY A 214 0.01 0.42 -12.47
C GLY A 214 -0.55 -0.90 -13.04
N LEU A 215 -0.74 -1.07 -14.35
CA LEU A 215 -1.25 -2.35 -14.91
C LEU A 215 -0.25 -3.50 -14.74
N ASN A 216 1.01 -3.22 -15.03
CA ASN A 216 2.09 -4.22 -15.01
C ASN A 216 2.97 -4.10 -13.76
N GLU A 217 2.59 -3.24 -12.81
CA GLU A 217 3.32 -3.06 -11.57
C GLU A 217 2.79 -4.07 -10.54
N SER A 218 3.61 -5.07 -10.23
CA SER A 218 3.36 -6.04 -9.17
C SER A 218 4.21 -5.72 -7.95
N PHE A 219 3.72 -6.02 -6.75
CA PHE A 219 4.45 -5.71 -5.53
C PHE A 219 5.71 -6.57 -5.39
N SER A 220 5.67 -7.83 -5.83
CA SER A 220 6.87 -8.67 -5.94
C SER A 220 7.85 -8.21 -7.02
N GLY A 221 7.37 -7.48 -8.03
CA GLY A 221 8.21 -6.86 -9.06
C GLY A 221 9.15 -5.78 -8.50
N PHE A 222 8.86 -5.24 -7.31
CA PHE A 222 9.69 -4.20 -6.71
C PHE A 222 11.11 -4.70 -6.39
N LEU A 223 11.29 -6.01 -6.21
CA LEU A 223 12.61 -6.63 -6.04
C LEU A 223 13.57 -6.39 -7.22
N GLU A 224 13.01 -6.09 -8.39
CA GLU A 224 13.78 -5.80 -9.60
C GLU A 224 14.17 -4.31 -9.73
N LEU A 225 13.60 -3.44 -8.90
CA LEU A 225 13.90 -2.01 -8.92
C LEU A 225 15.33 -1.76 -8.44
N PRO A 226 16.10 -0.89 -9.11
CA PRO A 226 17.44 -0.48 -8.67
C PRO A 226 17.50 -0.07 -7.20
N SER A 227 16.51 0.70 -6.74
CA SER A 227 16.42 1.14 -5.34
C SER A 227 16.30 -0.03 -4.33
N PHE A 228 15.64 -1.12 -4.68
CA PHE A 228 15.60 -2.35 -3.86
C PHE A 228 16.90 -3.13 -3.93
N ARG A 229 17.40 -3.37 -5.15
CA ARG A 229 18.64 -4.14 -5.38
C ARG A 229 19.85 -3.51 -4.70
N ASN A 230 19.87 -2.19 -4.60
CA ASN A 230 20.93 -1.43 -3.94
C ASN A 230 20.67 -1.18 -2.46
N TYR A 231 19.60 -1.73 -1.86
CA TYR A 231 19.21 -1.52 -0.47
C TYR A 231 19.08 -0.03 -0.10
N SER A 232 18.70 0.82 -1.06
CA SER A 232 18.63 2.26 -0.87
C SER A 232 17.27 2.72 -0.32
N GLN A 233 16.26 1.84 -0.33
CA GLN A 233 14.95 2.10 0.24
C GLN A 233 14.64 1.23 1.46
N PRO A 234 13.90 1.78 2.45
CA PRO A 234 13.36 0.97 3.54
C PRO A 234 12.44 -0.12 2.99
N TYR A 235 12.48 -1.30 3.60
CA TYR A 235 11.67 -2.43 3.17
C TYR A 235 10.17 -2.17 3.43
N PRO A 236 9.32 -2.10 2.38
CA PRO A 236 7.92 -1.74 2.52
C PRO A 236 7.07 -2.93 2.93
N ILE A 237 6.22 -2.69 3.93
CA ILE A 237 5.25 -3.64 4.44
C ILE A 237 3.89 -2.93 4.48
N ILE A 238 2.86 -3.59 3.96
CA ILE A 238 1.47 -3.16 4.15
C ILE A 238 0.69 -4.24 4.87
N THR A 239 -0.35 -3.87 5.60
CA THR A 239 -1.10 -4.85 6.40
C THR A 239 -2.57 -4.93 5.99
N THR A 240 -3.19 -6.09 6.25
CA THR A 240 -4.61 -6.35 5.99
C THR A 240 -5.15 -7.36 6.99
N LEU A 241 -6.44 -7.29 7.27
CA LEU A 241 -7.12 -8.19 8.20
C LEU A 241 -8.09 -9.10 7.43
N PRO A 242 -8.30 -10.35 7.86
CA PRO A 242 -9.37 -11.16 7.33
C PRO A 242 -10.72 -10.79 7.96
N LEU A 243 -11.78 -11.06 7.21
CA LEU A 243 -13.08 -11.38 7.76
C LEU A 243 -13.21 -12.90 7.83
N SER A 244 -13.70 -13.42 8.95
CA SER A 244 -14.05 -14.84 9.04
C SER A 244 -15.51 -15.04 8.66
N VAL A 245 -15.81 -16.19 8.04
CA VAL A 245 -17.19 -16.65 7.80
C VAL A 245 -17.96 -16.83 9.11
N SER A 246 -17.27 -17.03 10.24
CA SER A 246 -17.90 -17.07 11.57
C SER A 246 -18.28 -15.69 12.11
N ASN A 247 -17.60 -14.62 11.66
CA ASN A 247 -17.90 -13.22 12.01
C ASN A 247 -18.01 -12.34 10.74
N PRO A 248 -18.97 -12.62 9.83
CA PRO A 248 -19.04 -11.93 8.56
C PRO A 248 -19.53 -10.50 8.76
N GLY A 249 -18.63 -9.52 8.58
CA GLY A 249 -18.98 -8.11 8.52
C GLY A 249 -19.20 -7.40 9.87
N GLU A 250 -18.71 -7.97 10.98
CA GLU A 250 -18.61 -7.23 12.24
C GLU A 250 -17.40 -6.28 12.20
N PHE A 251 -17.66 -4.99 12.38
CA PHE A 251 -16.65 -3.96 12.61
C PHE A 251 -16.70 -3.54 14.10
N PRO A 252 -15.56 -3.47 14.80
CA PRO A 252 -14.21 -3.83 14.34
C PRO A 252 -14.02 -5.35 14.20
N SER A 253 -13.02 -5.77 13.40
CA SER A 253 -12.57 -7.17 13.42
C SER A 253 -12.15 -7.56 14.85
N PRO A 254 -12.44 -8.78 15.33
CA PRO A 254 -12.08 -9.18 16.68
C PRO A 254 -10.56 -9.17 16.86
N PRO A 255 -10.03 -8.90 18.08
CA PRO A 255 -8.60 -8.90 18.36
C PRO A 255 -7.90 -10.24 18.10
N THR A 256 -8.66 -11.32 18.00
CA THR A 256 -8.18 -12.67 17.67
C THR A 256 -7.99 -12.89 16.16
N SER A 257 -8.28 -11.88 15.33
CA SER A 257 -8.09 -11.98 13.89
C SER A 257 -6.62 -12.01 13.54
N THR A 258 -6.21 -13.01 12.77
CA THR A 258 -4.84 -13.12 12.26
C THR A 258 -4.47 -11.93 11.40
N GLN A 259 -3.57 -11.07 11.87
CA GLN A 259 -3.05 -9.95 11.10
C GLN A 259 -2.14 -10.46 9.98
N TYR A 260 -2.43 -10.09 8.72
CA TYR A 260 -1.53 -10.37 7.60
C TYR A 260 -0.61 -9.19 7.31
N GLU A 261 0.63 -9.54 6.97
CA GLU A 261 1.62 -8.66 6.37
C GLU A 261 1.77 -9.00 4.89
N ILE A 262 1.90 -7.97 4.07
CA ILE A 262 2.17 -8.07 2.64
C ILE A 262 3.45 -7.28 2.38
N SER A 263 4.42 -7.93 1.77
CA SER A 263 5.70 -7.33 1.37
C SER A 263 6.09 -7.81 -0.03
N PRO A 264 7.12 -7.22 -0.67
CA PRO A 264 7.59 -7.70 -1.98
C PRO A 264 7.99 -9.18 -2.00
N HIS A 265 8.58 -9.70 -0.92
CA HIS A 265 8.99 -11.11 -0.87
C HIS A 265 7.81 -12.04 -0.53
N GLU A 266 7.02 -11.68 0.47
CA GLU A 266 6.09 -12.61 1.11
C GLU A 266 4.80 -11.97 1.62
N PHE A 267 3.76 -12.81 1.64
CA PHE A 267 2.45 -12.57 2.23
C PHE A 267 2.21 -13.63 3.30
N GLY A 268 1.78 -13.23 4.48
CA GLY A 268 1.50 -14.17 5.56
C GLY A 268 1.38 -13.51 6.92
N SER A 269 1.58 -14.31 7.97
CA SER A 269 1.44 -13.82 9.34
C SER A 269 2.44 -14.48 10.27
N TYR A 270 3.00 -13.66 11.18
CA TYR A 270 3.76 -14.10 12.33
C TYR A 270 2.88 -14.51 13.51
N ASP A 271 1.56 -14.34 13.43
CA ASP A 271 0.62 -14.77 14.46
C ASP A 271 0.80 -16.27 14.75
N PRO A 272 0.92 -16.69 16.03
CA PRO A 272 1.03 -18.10 16.40
C PRO A 272 -0.05 -19.01 15.81
N ALA A 273 -1.26 -18.49 15.57
CA ALA A 273 -2.34 -19.25 14.99
C ALA A 273 -2.02 -19.75 13.57
N LEU A 274 -1.27 -18.97 12.78
CA LEU A 274 -0.91 -19.30 11.39
C LEU A 274 0.59 -19.57 11.19
N SER A 275 1.46 -18.63 11.62
CA SER A 275 2.94 -18.72 11.54
C SER A 275 3.47 -19.21 10.19
N SER A 276 2.89 -18.72 9.11
CA SER A 276 3.15 -19.21 7.75
C SER A 276 3.13 -18.08 6.74
N PHE A 277 3.95 -18.23 5.70
CA PHE A 277 4.12 -17.26 4.63
C PHE A 277 4.16 -17.95 3.26
N ILE A 278 3.68 -17.26 2.23
CA ILE A 278 3.84 -17.61 0.82
C ILE A 278 4.58 -16.48 0.12
N SER A 279 5.34 -16.80 -0.93
CA SER A 279 5.91 -15.75 -1.79
C SER A 279 4.79 -14.90 -2.41
N THR A 280 4.90 -13.57 -2.31
CA THR A 280 3.93 -12.62 -2.87
C THR A 280 3.74 -12.81 -4.38
N LYS A 281 4.81 -13.20 -5.08
CA LYS A 281 4.78 -13.56 -6.51
C LYS A 281 3.77 -14.66 -6.86
N HIS A 282 3.48 -15.54 -5.90
CA HIS A 282 2.60 -16.70 -6.06
C HIS A 282 1.26 -16.56 -5.33
N LEU A 283 0.91 -15.36 -4.86
CA LEU A 283 -0.25 -15.09 -4.00
C LEU A 283 -1.59 -15.62 -4.54
N GLY A 284 -1.80 -15.62 -5.86
CA GLY A 284 -3.02 -16.14 -6.47
C GLY A 284 -3.07 -17.66 -6.65
N THR A 285 -2.03 -18.40 -6.24
CA THR A 285 -1.96 -19.86 -6.45
C THR A 285 -2.85 -20.56 -5.43
N ARG A 286 -3.69 -21.49 -5.89
CA ARG A 286 -4.52 -22.31 -5.00
C ARG A 286 -3.65 -23.36 -4.32
N MET A 287 -3.59 -23.31 -2.99
CA MET A 287 -2.76 -24.17 -2.16
C MET A 287 -3.63 -25.05 -1.25
N TYR A 288 -3.08 -26.17 -0.81
CA TYR A 288 -3.63 -26.99 0.26
C TYR A 288 -2.46 -27.58 1.07
N SER A 289 -2.46 -27.34 2.38
CA SER A 289 -1.45 -27.82 3.32
C SER A 289 -0.01 -27.54 2.83
N GLY A 290 0.23 -26.30 2.40
CA GLY A 290 1.55 -25.84 1.95
C GLY A 290 1.99 -26.30 0.56
N LYS A 291 1.12 -26.97 -0.21
CA LYS A 291 1.42 -27.43 -1.58
C LYS A 291 0.40 -26.90 -2.59
N PRO A 292 0.80 -26.62 -3.85
CA PRO A 292 -0.15 -26.27 -4.90
C PRO A 292 -1.14 -27.41 -5.13
N ILE A 293 -2.44 -27.08 -5.24
CA ILE A 293 -3.49 -28.07 -5.54
C ILE A 293 -3.28 -28.67 -6.94
N ASP A 294 -2.85 -27.85 -7.90
CA ASP A 294 -2.43 -28.30 -9.23
C ASP A 294 -0.93 -28.04 -9.41
N PRO A 295 -0.06 -29.07 -9.33
CA PRO A 295 1.39 -28.92 -9.49
C PRO A 295 1.84 -28.34 -10.84
N LYS A 296 0.97 -28.32 -11.85
CA LYS A 296 1.27 -27.81 -13.20
C LYS A 296 0.79 -26.37 -13.41
N ARG A 297 0.06 -25.79 -12.45
CA ARG A 297 -0.51 -24.44 -12.57
C ARG A 297 -0.12 -23.60 -11.36
N CYS A 298 0.48 -22.44 -11.63
CA CYS A 298 0.69 -21.40 -10.63
C CYS A 298 0.14 -20.07 -11.15
N ALA A 299 -0.30 -19.21 -10.23
CA ALA A 299 -0.67 -17.85 -10.57
C ALA A 299 0.55 -16.94 -10.38
N LEU A 300 0.73 -16.03 -11.34
CA LEU A 300 1.73 -14.97 -11.31
C LEU A 300 1.03 -13.63 -11.54
N ASN A 301 1.63 -12.54 -11.05
CA ASN A 301 1.14 -11.17 -11.20
C ASN A 301 -0.27 -10.94 -10.61
N PHE A 302 -0.73 -11.83 -9.74
CA PHE A 302 -1.96 -11.62 -8.96
C PHE A 302 -1.77 -10.48 -7.93
N ASP A 303 -0.53 -10.27 -7.52
CA ASP A 303 -0.04 -9.25 -6.59
C ASP A 303 0.12 -7.87 -7.23
N ASN A 304 -0.80 -7.47 -8.12
CA ASN A 304 -0.82 -6.13 -8.69
C ASN A 304 -0.76 -5.08 -7.55
N ALA A 305 0.18 -4.15 -7.64
CA ALA A 305 0.48 -3.20 -6.57
C ALA A 305 -0.75 -2.37 -6.19
N GLY A 306 -1.54 -1.92 -7.18
CA GLY A 306 -2.77 -1.17 -6.94
C GLY A 306 -3.88 -2.02 -6.34
N PHE A 307 -4.01 -3.29 -6.74
CA PHE A 307 -4.91 -4.23 -6.09
C PHE A 307 -4.54 -4.42 -4.61
N LEU A 308 -3.27 -4.62 -4.29
CA LEU A 308 -2.81 -4.79 -2.90
C LEU A 308 -2.94 -3.51 -2.05
N MET A 309 -2.74 -2.32 -2.64
CA MET A 309 -3.14 -1.06 -1.99
C MET A 309 -4.64 -1.07 -1.65
N GLY A 310 -5.47 -1.57 -2.58
CA GLY A 310 -6.90 -1.71 -2.37
C GLY A 310 -7.27 -2.72 -1.28
N VAL A 311 -6.58 -3.87 -1.21
CA VAL A 311 -6.73 -4.89 -0.16
C VAL A 311 -6.46 -4.28 1.22
N SER A 312 -5.41 -3.49 1.35
CA SER A 312 -5.04 -2.84 2.62
C SER A 312 -5.94 -1.66 3.00
N SER A 313 -6.80 -1.16 2.08
CA SER A 313 -7.53 0.10 2.26
C SER A 313 -9.04 0.06 1.96
N ASN A 314 -9.65 -1.11 1.98
CA ASN A 314 -11.04 -1.33 1.59
C ASN A 314 -12.00 -1.30 2.82
N LEU A 315 -12.27 -0.11 3.37
CA LEU A 315 -13.28 0.10 4.42
C LEU A 315 -14.74 -0.14 3.97
N PHE A 316 -14.96 -0.84 2.86
CA PHE A 316 -16.27 -1.09 2.28
C PHE A 316 -17.25 -1.83 3.18
N PRO A 317 -16.85 -2.77 4.07
CA PRO A 317 -17.80 -3.34 5.04
C PRO A 317 -18.46 -2.28 5.93
N ALA A 318 -17.68 -1.31 6.44
CA ALA A 318 -18.20 -0.23 7.29
C ALA A 318 -19.13 0.73 6.55
N TYR A 319 -18.98 0.82 5.21
CA TYR A 319 -19.74 1.75 4.35
C TYR A 319 -20.43 1.03 3.18
N ARG A 320 -21.07 -0.12 3.44
CA ARG A 320 -21.58 -1.02 2.39
C ARG A 320 -22.63 -0.38 1.46
N LEU A 321 -23.53 0.43 2.01
CA LEU A 321 -24.54 1.15 1.21
C LEU A 321 -23.91 2.24 0.34
N LEU A 322 -23.02 3.04 0.94
CA LEU A 322 -22.32 4.11 0.23
C LEU A 322 -21.41 3.55 -0.86
N SER A 323 -20.62 2.52 -0.56
CA SER A 323 -19.74 1.88 -1.54
C SER A 323 -20.52 1.34 -2.74
N ARG A 324 -21.63 0.63 -2.53
CA ARG A 324 -22.49 0.19 -3.64
C ARG A 324 -23.10 1.33 -4.44
N ALA A 325 -23.50 2.41 -3.78
CA ALA A 325 -24.05 3.59 -4.43
C ALA A 325 -22.99 4.37 -5.24
N PHE A 326 -21.76 4.50 -4.73
CA PHE A 326 -20.67 5.22 -5.40
C PHE A 326 -20.16 4.48 -6.64
N PHE A 327 -20.07 3.16 -6.55
CA PHE A 327 -19.68 2.34 -7.69
C PHE A 327 -20.86 1.97 -8.60
N ASN A 328 -22.05 2.60 -8.42
CA ASN A 328 -23.35 2.31 -9.04
C ASN A 328 -23.25 1.40 -10.28
N LEU A 329 -23.15 0.10 -10.00
CA LEU A 329 -22.91 -0.96 -10.98
C LEU A 329 -24.23 -1.35 -11.66
N THR A 330 -25.03 -0.36 -12.08
CA THR A 330 -26.10 -0.56 -13.08
C THR A 330 -25.51 -0.74 -14.48
N LEU A 331 -24.39 -1.47 -14.56
CA LEU A 331 -23.82 -1.97 -15.79
C LEU A 331 -24.36 -3.39 -15.99
N PRO A 332 -24.96 -3.70 -17.15
CA PRO A 332 -25.51 -5.02 -17.43
C PRO A 332 -24.36 -6.00 -17.72
N LEU A 333 -23.63 -6.40 -16.69
CA LEU A 333 -22.57 -7.41 -16.75
C LEU A 333 -22.98 -8.59 -15.87
N SER A 334 -24.10 -9.25 -16.19
CA SER A 334 -24.70 -10.33 -15.39
C SER A 334 -23.75 -11.49 -15.05
N LYS A 335 -22.63 -11.65 -15.78
CA LYS A 335 -21.58 -12.66 -15.52
C LYS A 335 -20.36 -12.13 -14.74
N TYR A 336 -20.13 -10.82 -14.70
CA TYR A 336 -18.94 -10.20 -14.09
C TYR A 336 -19.30 -9.20 -12.98
N VAL A 337 -20.51 -9.33 -12.40
CA VAL A 337 -20.91 -8.58 -11.22
C VAL A 337 -19.94 -8.93 -10.07
N PRO A 338 -19.39 -7.92 -9.36
CA PRO A 338 -18.58 -8.15 -8.16
C PRO A 338 -19.28 -9.10 -7.19
N LYS A 339 -18.64 -10.22 -6.85
CA LYS A 339 -19.22 -11.23 -5.94
C LYS A 339 -19.43 -10.70 -4.53
N THR A 340 -18.48 -9.89 -4.06
CA THR A 340 -18.50 -9.21 -2.76
C THR A 340 -17.94 -7.79 -2.91
N VAL A 341 -18.10 -7.00 -1.85
CA VAL A 341 -17.49 -5.67 -1.75
C VAL A 341 -16.04 -5.74 -1.26
N ASN A 342 -15.61 -6.85 -0.65
CA ASN A 342 -14.29 -6.99 -0.03
C ASN A 342 -13.25 -7.57 -0.99
N ALA A 343 -11.99 -7.59 -0.58
CA ALA A 343 -10.97 -8.25 -1.38
C ALA A 343 -11.13 -9.76 -1.27
N ILE A 344 -11.03 -10.46 -2.40
CA ILE A 344 -10.94 -11.92 -2.39
C ILE A 344 -9.60 -12.33 -3.00
N ILE A 345 -8.88 -13.18 -2.28
CA ILE A 345 -7.65 -13.84 -2.70
C ILE A 345 -7.80 -15.34 -2.43
N PRO A 346 -7.37 -16.25 -3.33
CA PRO A 346 -7.32 -17.68 -3.01
C PRO A 346 -6.49 -17.91 -1.75
N ASN A 347 -6.98 -18.70 -0.80
CA ASN A 347 -6.29 -18.88 0.47
C ASN A 347 -5.01 -19.72 0.28
N PRO A 348 -3.80 -19.14 0.41
CA PRO A 348 -2.56 -19.91 0.30
C PRO A 348 -2.31 -20.77 1.56
N PHE A 349 -3.07 -20.54 2.63
CA PHE A 349 -2.93 -21.18 3.95
C PHE A 349 -4.02 -22.22 4.23
N LEU A 350 -4.81 -22.60 3.22
CA LEU A 350 -5.84 -23.61 3.37
C LEU A 350 -5.24 -24.91 3.94
N GLY A 351 -5.76 -25.38 5.06
CA GLY A 351 -5.27 -26.57 5.76
C GLY A 351 -3.93 -26.38 6.51
N LEU A 352 -3.44 -25.15 6.68
CA LEU A 352 -2.32 -24.78 7.55
C LEU A 352 -2.80 -24.12 8.84
N GLY A 353 -1.88 -23.92 9.79
CA GLY A 353 -2.16 -23.27 11.07
C GLY A 353 -2.81 -24.19 12.12
N THR A 354 -3.01 -23.62 13.30
CA THR A 354 -3.67 -24.24 14.45
C THR A 354 -5.20 -24.25 14.27
N GLU A 355 -5.94 -24.87 15.17
CA GLU A 355 -7.42 -24.80 15.17
C GLU A 355 -7.95 -23.40 15.50
N GLU A 356 -7.12 -22.52 16.06
CA GLU A 356 -7.48 -21.13 16.36
C GLU A 356 -7.43 -20.24 15.11
N PHE A 357 -6.81 -20.72 14.02
CA PHE A 357 -6.76 -19.99 12.76
C PHE A 357 -8.13 -20.03 12.06
N LEU A 358 -8.86 -18.92 12.15
CA LEU A 358 -10.24 -18.81 11.70
C LEU A 358 -10.45 -19.10 10.20
N GLN A 359 -9.45 -18.86 9.36
CA GLN A 359 -9.52 -19.10 7.90
C GLN A 359 -8.91 -20.45 7.48
N LYS A 360 -8.63 -21.36 8.43
CA LYS A 360 -7.98 -22.65 8.14
C LYS A 360 -8.70 -23.48 7.08
N THR A 361 -10.03 -23.41 7.05
CA THR A 361 -10.88 -24.19 6.12
C THR A 361 -11.44 -23.37 4.95
N ASP A 362 -11.18 -22.07 4.92
CA ASP A 362 -11.75 -21.18 3.91
C ASP A 362 -10.94 -21.30 2.60
N GLU A 363 -11.58 -21.61 1.47
CA GLU A 363 -10.88 -21.70 0.18
C GLU A 363 -10.38 -20.33 -0.32
N GLU A 364 -11.00 -19.25 0.15
CA GLU A 364 -10.74 -17.88 -0.24
C GLU A 364 -10.61 -17.02 1.02
N LEU A 365 -9.60 -16.14 1.05
CA LEU A 365 -9.48 -15.12 2.08
C LEU A 365 -10.32 -13.91 1.67
N GLU A 366 -11.29 -13.54 2.50
CA GLU A 366 -11.99 -12.26 2.41
C GLU A 366 -11.24 -11.23 3.26
N LEU A 367 -10.58 -10.27 2.61
CA LEU A 367 -9.64 -9.34 3.24
C LEU A 367 -10.19 -7.92 3.30
N VAL A 368 -9.91 -7.25 4.42
CA VAL A 368 -10.33 -5.88 4.73
C VAL A 368 -9.15 -4.98 5.13
N ASP A 369 -9.41 -3.68 5.28
CA ASP A 369 -8.45 -2.66 5.67
C ASP A 369 -7.66 -3.08 6.92
N GLY A 370 -6.34 -2.88 6.91
CA GLY A 370 -5.49 -3.28 8.04
C GLY A 370 -5.82 -2.54 9.34
N GLY A 371 -6.48 -1.38 9.27
CA GLY A 371 -6.96 -0.60 10.40
C GLY A 371 -8.39 -0.97 10.83
N PHE A 372 -9.02 -1.98 10.22
CA PHE A 372 -10.40 -2.35 10.50
C PHE A 372 -10.61 -2.96 11.91
N GLY A 373 -9.53 -3.29 12.62
CA GLY A 373 -9.56 -3.85 13.99
C GLY A 373 -9.30 -2.86 15.13
N ASN A 374 -9.04 -1.57 14.84
CA ASN A 374 -8.58 -0.58 15.83
C ASN A 374 -9.50 0.64 15.99
#